data_AF-A0A2E5RDJ7-F1
#
_entry.id   AF-A0A2E5RDJ7-F1
#
_cell.length_a   1.000
_cell.length_b   1.000
_cell.length_c   1.000
_cell.angle_alpha   90.00
_cell.angle_beta   90.00
_cell.angle_gamma   90.00
#
_symmetry.space_group_name_H-M   'P 1'
#
loop_
_entity.id
_entity.type
_entity.pdbx_description
1 polymer ?
#
loop_
_entity_poly.entity_id
_entity_poly.type
_entity_poly.pdbx_seq_one_letter_code
_entity_poly.pdbx_strand_id
1 'polypeptide(L)' 'MVLEGARILVTGGTGSIGSEIVRQLLGRSPEHILVFSRDDSKHFYFQQEMGYWANVGFMIGDVRDRESLSRAFQTG' A
#
# COMPACT_ATOMS: atom_id res chain seq x y z
N MET A 1 12.03 -13.35 8.35
CA MET A 1 11.68 -12.83 7.01
C MET A 1 12.46 -11.54 6.80
N VAL A 2 13.21 -11.43 5.71
CA VAL A 2 13.97 -10.21 5.40
C VAL A 2 13.04 -9.29 4.61
N LEU A 3 12.67 -8.15 5.21
CA LEU A 3 11.80 -7.13 4.61
C LEU A 3 12.53 -5.80 4.37
N GLU A 4 13.75 -5.68 4.88
CA GLU A 4 14.61 -4.53 4.67
C GLU A 4 14.95 -4.39 3.20
N GLY A 5 14.76 -3.19 2.65
CA GLY A 5 14.96 -2.92 1.22
C GLY A 5 13.95 -3.60 0.29
N ALA A 6 12.88 -4.22 0.83
CA ALA A 6 11.85 -4.83 0.01
C ALA A 6 10.85 -3.80 -0.52
N ARG A 7 10.28 -4.10 -1.69
CA ARG A 7 9.16 -3.37 -2.29
C ARG A 7 7.89 -4.19 -2.10
N ILE A 8 6.88 -3.62 -1.43
CA ILE A 8 5.74 -4.38 -0.90
C ILE A 8 4.43 -3.81 -1.44
N LEU A 9 3.59 -4.67 -2.01
CA LEU A 9 2.21 -4.34 -2.39
C LEU A 9 1.26 -4.84 -1.31
N VAL A 10 0.43 -3.95 -0.75
CA VAL A 10 -0.61 -4.31 0.22
C VAL A 10 -1.99 -4.13 -0.40
N THR A 11 -2.62 -5.23 -0.82
CA THR A 11 -4.00 -5.24 -1.33
C THR A 11 -5.01 -5.14 -0.19
N GLY A 12 -6.08 -4.39 -0.39
CA GLY A 12 -7.01 -4.06 0.70
C GLY A 12 -6.34 -3.20 1.78
N GLY A 13 -5.26 -2.49 1.44
CA GLY A 13 -4.40 -1.79 2.40
C GLY A 13 -5.06 -0.62 3.13
N THR A 14 -6.24 -0.17 2.70
CA THR A 14 -7.04 0.85 3.41
C THR A 14 -8.09 0.24 4.36
N GLY A 15 -8.20 -1.10 4.43
CA GLY A 15 -9.07 -1.81 5.37
C GLY A 15 -8.48 -1.85 6.78
N SER A 16 -9.28 -2.30 7.76
CA SER A 16 -8.85 -2.37 9.17
C SER A 16 -7.56 -3.19 9.36
N ILE A 17 -7.49 -4.38 8.75
CA ILE A 17 -6.31 -5.25 8.83
C ILE A 17 -5.19 -4.73 7.92
N GLY A 18 -5.53 -4.33 6.69
CA GLY A 18 -4.54 -3.88 5.71
C GLY A 18 -3.77 -2.64 6.16
N SER A 19 -4.46 -1.66 6.74
CA SER A 19 -3.82 -0.42 7.24
C SER A 19 -2.88 -0.72 8.40
N GLU A 20 -3.26 -1.63 9.28
CA GLU A 20 -2.41 -2.06 10.40
C GLU A 20 -1.17 -2.82 9.92
N ILE A 21 -1.31 -3.67 8.90
CA ILE A 21 -0.17 -4.31 8.23
C ILE A 21 0.79 -3.25 7.69
N VAL A 22 0.29 -2.22 6.99
CA VAL A 22 1.13 -1.13 6.47
C VAL A 22 1.91 -0.44 7.59
N ARG A 23 1.25 -0.10 8.71
CA ARG A 23 1.91 0.51 9.88
C ARG A 23 3.03 -0.35 10.44
N GLN A 24 2.81 -1.66 10.55
CA GLN A 24 3.82 -2.59 11.06
C GLN A 24 4.97 -2.82 10.08
N LEU A 25 4.69 -2.77 8.77
CA LEU A 25 5.70 -2.90 7.72
C LEU A 25 6.65 -1.71 7.71
N LEU A 26 6.18 -0.49 7.99
CA LEU A 26 7.03 0.71 8.06
C LEU A 26 8.17 0.56 9.08
N GLY A 27 7.93 -0.12 10.21
CA GLY A 27 8.95 -0.41 11.22
C GLY A 27 10.01 -1.43 10.80
N ARG A 28 9.97 -1.95 9.56
CA ARG A 28 10.87 -2.98 9.03
C ARG A 28 11.77 -2.50 7.89
N SER A 29 11.90 -1.18 7.71
CA SER A 29 12.75 -0.54 6.70
C SER A 29 12.53 -1.01 5.25
N PRO A 30 11.28 -1.08 4.75
CA PRO A 30 11.05 -1.39 3.35
C PRO A 30 11.53 -0.25 2.46
N GLU A 31 11.95 -0.58 1.24
CA GLU A 31 12.27 0.40 0.22
C GLU A 31 11.01 1.18 -0.18
N HIS A 32 9.88 0.47 -0.37
CA HIS A 32 8.62 1.08 -0.79
C HIS A 32 7.43 0.21 -0.37
N ILE A 33 6.32 0.85 0.04
CA ILE A 33 5.02 0.21 0.27
C ILE A 33 3.99 0.85 -0.66
N LEU A 34 3.34 0.05 -1.50
CA LEU A 34 2.20 0.47 -2.31
C LEU A 34 0.89 -0.01 -1.67
N VAL A 35 0.06 0.92 -1.23
CA VAL A 35 -1.29 0.66 -0.72
C VAL A 35 -2.26 0.55 -1.89
N PHE A 36 -2.89 -0.60 -2.06
CA PHE A 36 -3.81 -0.88 -3.16
C PHE A 36 -5.21 -1.24 -2.64
N SER A 37 -6.23 -0.47 -3.02
CA SER A 37 -7.61 -0.69 -2.57
C SER A 37 -8.61 0.04 -3.47
N ARG A 38 -9.90 -0.28 -3.35
CA ARG A 38 -10.98 0.23 -4.22
C ARG A 38 -11.68 1.49 -3.72
N ASP A 39 -11.52 1.82 -2.44
CA ASP A 39 -12.34 2.82 -1.75
C ASP A 39 -11.56 4.14 -1.64
N ASP A 40 -11.95 5.11 -2.45
CA ASP A 40 -11.31 6.43 -2.55
C ASP A 40 -11.35 7.21 -1.22
N SER A 41 -12.45 7.12 -0.48
CA SER A 41 -12.59 7.82 0.80
C SER A 41 -11.61 7.26 1.83
N LYS A 42 -11.48 5.93 1.92
CA LYS A 42 -10.51 5.32 2.84
C LYS A 42 -9.07 5.57 2.41
N HIS A 43 -8.81 5.67 1.11
CA HIS A 43 -7.51 6.13 0.61
C HIS A 43 -7.20 7.54 1.10
N PHE A 44 -8.12 8.49 0.92
CA PHE A 44 -7.92 9.88 1.33
C PHE A 44 -7.55 10.00 2.81
N TYR A 45 -8.30 9.35 3.71
CA TYR A 45 -7.99 9.39 5.14
C TYR A 45 -6.65 8.72 5.46
N PHE A 46 -6.36 7.58 4.84
CA PHE A 46 -5.12 6.86 5.10
C PHE A 46 -3.89 7.57 4.51
N GLN A 47 -4.06 8.29 3.39
CA GLN A 47 -3.05 9.17 2.81
C GLN A 47 -2.70 10.32 3.76
N GLN A 48 -3.69 10.96 4.38
CA GLN A 48 -3.42 11.98 5.39
C GLN A 48 -2.66 11.41 6.59
N GLU A 49 -3.03 10.22 7.05
CA GLU A 49 -2.35 9.54 8.16
C GLU A 49 -0.89 9.20 7.82
N MET A 50 -0.64 8.71 6.60
CA MET A 50 0.70 8.29 6.16
C MET A 50 1.52 9.43 5.53
N GLY A 51 1.00 10.66 5.46
CA GLY A 51 1.61 11.77 4.70
C GLY A 51 3.02 12.17 5.11
N TYR A 52 3.50 11.70 6.26
CA TYR A 52 4.88 11.88 6.73
C TYR A 52 5.88 10.90 6.11
N TRP A 53 5.42 9.79 5.51
CA TRP A 53 6.26 8.72 4.99
C TRP A 53 6.44 8.84 3.48
N ALA A 54 7.65 9.20 3.04
CA ALA A 54 7.97 9.37 1.62
C ALA A 54 7.96 8.06 0.80
N ASN A 55 8.05 6.91 1.46
CA ASN A 55 8.09 5.59 0.83
C ASN A 55 6.74 4.85 0.84
N VAL A 56 5.63 5.55 1.08
CA VAL A 56 4.28 4.99 1.00
C VAL A 56 3.53 5.57 -0.20
N GLY A 57 3.32 4.75 -1.21
CA GLY A 57 2.50 5.04 -2.38
C GLY A 57 1.06 4.56 -2.22
N PHE A 58 0.15 5.14 -2.99
CA PHE A 58 -1.27 4.79 -2.99
C PHE A 58 -1.76 4.60 -4.43
N MET A 59 -2.52 3.52 -4.66
CA MET A 59 -3.15 3.25 -5.94
C MET A 59 -4.58 2.75 -5.72
N ILE A 60 -5.53 3.37 -6.41
CA ILE A 60 -6.90 2.88 -6.50
C ILE A 60 -6.98 1.77 -7.54
N GLY A 61 -7.60 0.65 -7.18
CA GLY A 61 -7.81 -0.45 -8.11
C GLY A 61 -8.49 -1.67 -7.48
N ASP A 62 -8.94 -2.59 -8.33
CA ASP A 62 -9.64 -3.83 -7.92
C ASP A 62 -8.74 -5.05 -8.15
N VAL A 63 -8.60 -5.90 -7.13
CA VAL A 63 -7.88 -7.18 -7.22
C VAL A 63 -8.54 -8.19 -8.17
N ARG A 64 -9.81 -7.97 -8.50
CA ARG A 64 -10.56 -8.78 -9.48
C ARG A 64 -10.27 -8.37 -10.92
N ASP A 65 -9.67 -7.19 -11.13
CA ASP A 65 -9.22 -6.72 -12.43
C ASP A 65 -7.72 -7.03 -12.62
N ARG A 66 -7.44 -7.94 -13.57
CA ARG A 66 -6.08 -8.36 -13.91
C ARG A 66 -5.21 -7.18 -14.36
N GLU A 67 -5.76 -6.26 -15.15
CA GLU A 67 -5.00 -5.12 -15.66
C GLU A 67 -4.67 -4.16 -14.52
N SER A 68 -5.61 -3.97 -13.60
CA SER A 68 -5.38 -3.16 -12.39
C SER A 68 -4.28 -3.72 -11.51
N LEU A 69 -4.27 -5.03 -11.26
CA LEU A 69 -3.18 -5.68 -10.53
C LEU A 69 -1.85 -5.60 -11.27
N SER A 70 -1.87 -5.79 -12.59
CA SER A 70 -0.66 -5.72 -13.42
C SER A 70 -0.01 -4.34 -13.33
N ARG A 71 -0.79 -3.26 -13.37
CA ARG A 71 -0.30 -1.89 -13.12
C ARG A 71 0.30 -1.74 -11.73
N ALA A 72 -0.36 -2.28 -10.70
CA ALA A 72 0.14 -2.20 -9.33
C ALA A 72 1.51 -2.89 -9.18
N PHE A 73 1.72 -4.05 -9.80
CA PHE A 73 3.00 -4.76 -9.77
C PHE A 73 4.13 -4.04 -10.53
N GLN A 74 3.78 -3.22 -11.52
CA GLN A 74 4.75 -2.41 -12.28
C GLN A 74 4.99 -1.03 -11.65
N THR A 75 4.20 -0.66 -10.65
CA THR A 75 4.27 0.68 -10.06
C THR A 75 5.31 0.73 -8.96
N GLY A 76 6.37 1.45 -9.29
CA GLY A 76 7.32 2.07 -8.38
C GLY A 76 8.75 1.63 -8.58
#